data_AF-A0A238BYI8-F1
#
_entry.id   AF-A0A238BYI8-F1
#
_cell.length_a   1.000
_cell.length_b   1.000
_cell.length_c   1.000
_cell.angle_alpha   90.00
_cell.angle_beta   90.00
_cell.angle_gamma   90.00
#
_symmetry.space_group_name_H-M   'P 1'
#
loop_
_entity.id
_entity.type
_entity.pdbx_description
1 polymer ?
#
loop_
_entity_poly.entity_id
_entity_poly.type
_entity_poly.pdbx_seq_one_letter_code
_entity_poly.pdbx_strand_id
1 'polypeptide(L)'
;MSRNIVNESSATFKDSPDYSSVISRFERLIHDSRTPRKLSAFYALKLARFHAKTRNDRRLAEKIIRDAINRDKSNPQLYLALVDLAYTAPVFSERSVIEALNEVLESDQLSDEDKLRFSQRKLDFLEDLGTDVEALVLNLF
;
A
#
# COMPACT_ATOMS: atom_id res chain seq x y z
N MET A 1 -40.86 -47.66 -12.76
CA MET A 1 -40.96 -46.20 -12.99
C MET A 1 -39.77 -45.53 -12.33
N SER A 2 -38.74 -45.25 -13.11
CA SER A 2 -37.51 -44.59 -12.67
C SER A 2 -37.75 -43.08 -12.50
N ARG A 3 -37.24 -42.49 -11.41
CA ARG A 3 -36.84 -41.08 -11.40
C ARG A 3 -35.50 -40.94 -10.69
N ASN A 4 -34.46 -40.81 -11.52
CA ASN A 4 -33.24 -40.11 -11.18
C ASN A 4 -33.60 -38.71 -10.69
N ILE A 5 -33.12 -38.33 -9.51
CA ILE A 5 -32.92 -36.91 -9.19
C ILE A 5 -31.42 -36.70 -9.12
N VAL A 6 -31.03 -35.72 -9.92
CA VAL A 6 -29.71 -35.42 -10.40
C VAL A 6 -28.88 -34.78 -9.28
N ASN A 7 -27.62 -35.21 -9.27
CA ASN A 7 -26.48 -34.64 -8.57
C ASN A 7 -26.35 -33.13 -8.87
N GLU A 8 -26.69 -32.27 -7.91
CA GLU A 8 -26.47 -30.82 -8.01
C GLU A 8 -25.24 -30.41 -7.19
N SER A 9 -24.15 -30.24 -7.94
CA SER A 9 -23.29 -29.06 -7.85
C SER A 9 -22.47 -28.88 -6.57
N SER A 10 -21.44 -29.70 -6.41
CA SER A 10 -20.21 -29.23 -5.76
C SER A 10 -19.66 -28.05 -6.57
N ALA A 11 -19.93 -26.82 -6.12
CA ALA A 11 -19.29 -25.64 -6.65
C ALA A 11 -17.78 -25.84 -6.55
N THR A 12 -17.14 -26.03 -7.70
CA THR A 12 -15.69 -26.12 -7.79
C THR A 12 -15.13 -24.77 -7.35
N PHE A 13 -14.54 -24.74 -6.16
CA PHE A 13 -13.64 -23.65 -5.79
C PHE A 13 -12.60 -23.57 -6.90
N LYS A 14 -12.69 -22.51 -7.70
CA LYS A 14 -11.73 -22.24 -8.75
C LYS A 14 -10.40 -22.03 -8.04
N ASP A 15 -9.49 -23.00 -8.12
CA ASP A 15 -8.19 -22.91 -7.46
C ASP A 15 -7.58 -21.55 -7.78
N SER A 16 -7.27 -20.78 -6.74
CA SER A 16 -6.60 -19.50 -6.90
C SER A 16 -5.28 -19.74 -7.62
N PRO A 17 -4.91 -18.93 -8.64
CA PRO A 17 -3.67 -19.15 -9.38
C PRO A 17 -2.46 -19.20 -8.43
N ASP A 18 -1.55 -20.15 -8.66
CA ASP A 18 -0.30 -20.23 -7.90
C ASP A 18 0.66 -19.11 -8.33
N TYR A 19 1.00 -18.24 -7.39
CA TYR A 19 1.91 -17.12 -7.58
C TYR A 19 3.27 -17.33 -6.90
N SER A 20 3.53 -18.50 -6.30
CA SER A 20 4.70 -18.76 -5.44
C SER A 20 6.01 -18.45 -6.15
N SER A 21 6.17 -18.91 -7.40
CA SER A 21 7.38 -18.66 -8.20
C SER A 21 7.65 -17.18 -8.46
N VAL A 22 6.59 -16.39 -8.70
CA VAL A 22 6.72 -14.95 -8.94
C VAL A 22 7.08 -14.23 -7.65
N ILE A 23 6.39 -14.55 -6.55
CA ILE A 23 6.65 -13.97 -5.22
C ILE A 23 8.09 -14.24 -4.79
N SER A 24 8.56 -15.50 -4.86
CA SER A 24 9.92 -15.85 -4.46
C SER A 24 11.00 -15.17 -5.30
N ARG A 25 10.72 -14.84 -6.58
CA ARG A 25 11.65 -14.06 -7.41
C ARG A 25 11.74 -12.61 -6.94
N PHE A 26 10.61 -11.98 -6.61
CA PHE A 26 10.59 -10.64 -6.03
C PHE A 26 11.31 -10.61 -4.68
N GLU A 27 10.98 -11.52 -3.76
CA GLU A 27 11.61 -11.61 -2.44
C GLU A 27 13.13 -11.77 -2.55
N ARG A 28 13.61 -12.63 -3.46
CA ARG A 28 15.04 -12.77 -3.74
C ARG A 28 15.66 -11.44 -4.19
N LEU A 29 15.02 -10.72 -5.10
CA LEU A 29 15.55 -9.44 -5.60
C LEU A 29 15.54 -8.34 -4.53
N ILE A 30 14.57 -8.35 -3.61
CA ILE A 30 14.45 -7.39 -2.49
C ILE A 30 15.49 -7.68 -1.40
N HIS A 31 15.93 -8.94 -1.25
CA HIS A 31 16.83 -9.36 -0.18
C HIS A 31 18.27 -9.65 -0.63
N ASP A 32 18.55 -9.72 -1.93
CA ASP A 32 19.90 -9.87 -2.46
C ASP A 32 20.75 -8.63 -2.14
N SER A 33 21.87 -8.83 -1.44
CA SER A 33 22.79 -7.76 -1.02
C SER A 33 23.44 -7.03 -2.20
N ARG A 34 23.40 -7.62 -3.41
CA ARG A 34 23.92 -7.02 -4.64
C ARG A 34 22.89 -6.14 -5.34
N THR A 35 21.60 -6.23 -4.98
CA THR A 35 20.58 -5.36 -5.56
C THR A 35 20.75 -3.94 -5.02
N PRO A 36 20.91 -2.91 -5.87
CA PRO A 36 20.99 -1.53 -5.42
C PRO A 36 19.76 -1.13 -4.60
N ARG A 37 19.94 -0.34 -3.53
CA ARG A 37 18.87 0.04 -2.60
C ARG A 37 17.61 0.57 -3.29
N LYS A 38 17.77 1.49 -4.24
CA LYS A 38 16.66 2.05 -5.03
C LYS A 38 15.90 0.98 -5.82
N LEU A 39 16.61 -0.02 -6.35
CA LEU A 39 16.02 -1.12 -7.11
C LEU A 39 15.32 -2.12 -6.18
N SER A 40 15.88 -2.38 -5.00
CA SER A 40 15.20 -3.16 -3.95
C SER A 40 13.88 -2.51 -3.54
N ALA A 41 13.88 -1.20 -3.29
CA ALA A 41 12.65 -0.44 -2.98
C ALA A 41 11.63 -0.52 -4.13
N PHE A 42 12.08 -0.39 -5.38
CA PHE A 42 11.23 -0.57 -6.56
C PHE A 42 10.56 -1.95 -6.60
N TYR A 43 11.31 -3.03 -6.37
CA TYR A 43 10.75 -4.38 -6.35
C TYR A 43 9.78 -4.60 -5.18
N ALA A 44 10.07 -4.04 -4.00
CA ALA A 44 9.15 -4.09 -2.87
C ALA A 44 7.82 -3.39 -3.18
N LEU A 45 7.85 -2.21 -3.82
CA LEU A 45 6.65 -1.50 -4.27
C LEU A 45 5.83 -2.31 -5.28
N LYS A 46 6.48 -3.01 -6.21
CA LYS A 46 5.80 -3.88 -7.18
C LYS A 46 5.14 -5.07 -6.49
N LEU A 47 5.85 -5.72 -5.56
CA LEU A 47 5.31 -6.85 -4.81
C LEU A 47 4.14 -6.43 -3.91
N ALA A 48 4.27 -5.33 -3.18
CA ALA A 48 3.19 -4.78 -2.35
C ALA A 48 1.94 -4.47 -3.18
N ARG A 49 2.09 -3.80 -4.33
CA ARG A 49 0.98 -3.53 -5.25
C ARG A 49 0.32 -4.81 -5.75
N PHE A 50 1.11 -5.83 -6.06
CA PHE A 50 0.59 -7.14 -6.47
C PHE A 50 -0.27 -7.77 -5.37
N HIS A 51 0.19 -7.79 -4.11
CA HIS A 51 -0.58 -8.29 -2.98
C HIS A 51 -1.88 -7.51 -2.77
N ALA A 52 -1.82 -6.18 -2.77
CA ALA A 52 -3.00 -5.34 -2.56
C ALA A 52 -4.04 -5.47 -3.68
N LYS A 53 -3.62 -5.45 -4.95
CA LYS A 53 -4.52 -5.38 -6.11
C LYS A 53 -4.96 -6.75 -6.64
N THR A 54 -4.07 -7.75 -6.60
CA THR A 54 -4.31 -9.07 -7.23
C THR A 54 -4.75 -10.11 -6.21
N ARG A 55 -4.14 -10.10 -5.02
CA ARG A 55 -4.42 -11.09 -3.96
C ARG A 55 -5.40 -10.58 -2.90
N ASN A 56 -5.79 -9.31 -2.98
CA ASN A 56 -6.58 -8.62 -1.95
C ASN A 56 -5.95 -8.74 -0.54
N ASP A 57 -4.62 -8.89 -0.46
CA ASP A 57 -3.87 -9.05 0.78
C ASP A 57 -3.17 -7.73 1.13
N ARG A 58 -3.98 -6.80 1.64
CA ARG A 58 -3.52 -5.45 1.96
C ARG A 58 -2.60 -5.42 3.17
N ARG A 59 -2.80 -6.31 4.14
CA ARG A 59 -1.97 -6.41 5.33
C ARG A 59 -0.54 -6.80 4.97
N LEU A 60 -0.37 -7.78 4.08
CA LEU A 60 0.96 -8.14 3.60
C LEU A 60 1.56 -7.04 2.71
N ALA A 61 0.76 -6.37 1.88
CA ALA A 61 1.22 -5.22 1.12
C ALA A 61 1.78 -4.11 2.02
N GLU A 62 1.05 -3.75 3.07
CA GLU A 62 1.51 -2.76 4.06
C GLU A 62 2.81 -3.20 4.73
N LYS A 63 2.87 -4.46 5.19
CA LYS A 63 4.08 -5.02 5.80
C LYS A 63 5.30 -4.90 4.87
N ILE A 64 5.16 -5.26 3.60
CA ILE A 64 6.25 -5.17 2.61
C ILE A 64 6.70 -3.71 2.44
N ILE A 65 5.77 -2.76 2.42
CA ILE A 65 6.10 -1.33 2.30
C ILE A 65 6.86 -0.87 3.55
N ARG A 66 6.38 -1.19 4.76
CA ARG A 66 7.04 -0.82 6.02
C ARG A 66 8.43 -1.45 6.15
N ASP A 67 8.58 -2.72 5.77
CA ASP A 67 9.89 -3.39 5.73
C ASP A 67 10.86 -2.72 4.76
N ALA A 68 10.36 -2.21 3.63
CA ALA A 68 11.16 -1.43 2.69
C ALA A 68 11.52 -0.04 3.24
N ILE A 69 10.60 0.66 3.92
CA ILE A 69 10.86 1.94 4.58
C ILE A 69 12.00 1.79 5.59
N ASN A 70 11.96 0.74 6.41
CA ASN A 70 13.02 0.46 7.38
C ASN A 70 14.42 0.32 6.75
N ARG A 71 14.51 -0.09 5.48
CA ARG A 71 15.77 -0.24 4.73
C ARG A 71 16.18 1.01 3.95
N ASP A 72 15.23 1.86 3.57
CA ASP A 72 15.43 3.04 2.74
C ASP A 72 14.54 4.21 3.20
N LYS A 73 14.76 4.67 4.43
CA LYS A 73 13.89 5.63 5.12
C LYS A 73 13.81 7.00 4.43
N SER A 74 14.78 7.34 3.60
CA SER A 74 14.84 8.60 2.85
C SER A 74 14.14 8.52 1.48
N ASN A 75 13.39 7.45 1.20
CA ASN A 75 12.74 7.25 -0.09
C ASN A 75 11.25 7.61 -0.04
N PRO A 76 10.85 8.79 -0.56
CA PRO A 76 9.47 9.28 -0.46
C PRO A 76 8.45 8.40 -1.19
N GLN A 77 8.88 7.61 -2.18
CA GLN A 77 7.97 6.73 -2.94
C GLN A 77 7.40 5.60 -2.09
N LEU A 78 8.12 5.18 -1.04
CA LEU A 78 7.64 4.14 -0.12
C LEU A 78 6.52 4.68 0.77
N TYR A 79 6.66 5.90 1.28
CA TYR A 79 5.62 6.56 2.07
C TYR A 79 4.40 6.90 1.22
N LEU A 80 4.59 7.35 -0.03
CA LEU A 80 3.49 7.57 -0.96
C LEU A 80 2.67 6.29 -1.17
N ALA A 81 3.32 5.13 -1.20
CA ALA A 81 2.62 3.85 -1.31
C ALA A 81 1.78 3.50 -0.07
N LEU A 82 2.16 3.94 1.14
CA LEU A 82 1.31 3.83 2.33
C LEU A 82 0.09 4.75 2.23
N VAL A 83 0.28 5.99 1.77
CA VAL A 83 -0.83 6.94 1.55
C VAL A 83 -1.80 6.38 0.51
N ASP A 84 -1.31 5.88 -0.62
CA ASP A 84 -2.14 5.22 -1.65
C ASP A 84 -2.89 4.00 -1.08
N LEU A 85 -2.28 3.24 -0.18
CA LEU A 85 -2.91 2.09 0.47
C LEU A 85 -3.97 2.53 1.49
N ALA A 86 -3.81 3.64 2.19
CA ALA A 86 -4.87 4.19 3.03
C ALA A 86 -6.03 4.71 2.17
N TYR A 87 -5.72 5.47 1.12
CA TYR A 87 -6.69 6.10 0.23
C TYR A 87 -7.57 5.09 -0.51
N THR A 88 -6.98 3.97 -0.95
CA THR A 88 -7.68 2.92 -1.70
C THR A 88 -8.24 1.80 -0.83
N ALA A 89 -8.41 2.04 0.48
CA ALA A 89 -8.98 1.06 1.39
C ALA A 89 -10.43 0.70 0.98
N PRO A 90 -10.86 -0.58 1.10
CA PRO A 90 -12.23 -0.97 0.74
C PRO A 90 -13.30 -0.21 1.50
N VAL A 91 -13.01 0.11 2.77
CA VAL A 91 -13.76 1.08 3.56
C VAL A 91 -12.85 2.29 3.70
N PHE A 92 -13.25 3.39 3.07
CA PHE A 92 -12.50 4.64 3.12
C PHE A 92 -12.46 5.18 4.55
N SER A 93 -11.29 5.69 4.96
CA SER A 93 -11.10 6.36 6.24
C SER A 93 -10.23 7.59 6.02
N GLU A 94 -10.83 8.77 6.14
CA GLU A 94 -10.13 10.06 6.06
C GLU A 94 -8.96 10.09 7.06
N ARG A 95 -9.23 9.67 8.30
CA ARG A 95 -8.26 9.57 9.39
C ARG A 95 -7.03 8.75 8.99
N SER A 96 -7.20 7.57 8.37
CA SER A 96 -6.06 6.74 7.99
C SER A 96 -5.18 7.39 6.90
N VAL A 97 -5.78 8.16 5.99
CA VAL A 97 -5.01 8.91 4.98
C VAL A 97 -4.23 10.03 5.64
N ILE A 98 -4.86 10.79 6.55
CA ILE A 98 -4.21 11.87 7.32
C ILE A 98 -3.06 11.32 8.17
N GLU A 99 -3.27 10.20 8.88
CA GLU A 99 -2.22 9.55 9.69
C GLU A 99 -1.03 9.13 8.82
N ALA A 100 -1.28 8.56 7.63
CA ALA A 100 -0.21 8.19 6.69
C ALA A 100 0.54 9.41 6.14
N LEU A 101 -0.13 10.53 5.91
CA LEU A 101 0.49 11.80 5.49
C LEU A 101 1.32 12.42 6.63
N ASN A 102 0.80 12.41 7.86
CA ASN A 102 1.50 12.92 9.04
C ASN A 102 2.80 12.15 9.33
N GLU A 103 2.81 10.83 9.13
CA GLU A 103 4.03 10.00 9.26
C GLU A 103 5.17 10.55 8.38
N VAL A 104 4.86 11.13 7.23
CA VAL A 104 5.84 11.72 6.31
C VAL A 104 6.33 13.08 6.81
N LEU A 105 5.42 13.92 7.30
CA LEU A 105 5.72 15.27 7.78
C LEU A 105 6.60 15.24 9.05
N GLU A 106 6.35 14.25 9.90
CA GLU A 106 7.10 14.01 11.14
C GLU A 106 8.45 13.30 10.92
N SER A 107 8.70 12.71 9.75
CA SER A 107 9.92 11.95 9.46
C SER A 107 11.17 12.83 9.44
N ASP A 108 12.19 12.49 10.20
CA ASP A 108 13.50 13.17 10.18
C ASP A 108 14.41 12.72 9.02
N GLN A 109 14.00 11.69 8.27
CA GLN A 109 14.79 11.08 7.19
C GLN A 109 14.46 11.64 5.80
N LEU A 110 13.37 12.41 5.69
CA LEU A 110 12.91 12.99 4.43
C LEU A 110 13.32 14.46 4.33
N SER A 111 13.59 14.90 3.11
CA SER A 111 13.97 16.27 2.83
C SER A 111 12.79 17.24 3.02
N ASP A 112 13.09 18.51 3.29
CA ASP A 112 12.06 19.55 3.37
C ASP A 112 11.27 19.70 2.05
N GLU A 113 11.92 19.45 0.91
CA GLU A 113 11.26 19.44 -0.40
C GLU A 113 10.23 18.30 -0.50
N ASP A 114 10.57 17.10 -0.02
CA ASP A 114 9.62 15.99 0.03
C ASP A 114 8.47 16.30 0.99
N LYS A 115 8.77 16.80 2.20
CA LYS A 115 7.74 17.19 3.17
C LYS A 115 6.80 18.23 2.60
N LEU A 116 7.33 19.26 1.93
CA LEU A 116 6.52 20.30 1.28
C LEU A 116 5.56 19.70 0.25
N ARG A 117 6.02 18.76 -0.58
CA ARG A 117 5.16 18.06 -1.55
C ARG A 117 4.07 17.24 -0.87
N PHE A 118 4.35 16.62 0.28
CA PHE A 118 3.36 15.88 1.05
C PHE A 118 2.38 16.80 1.79
N SER A 119 2.83 17.96 2.27
CA SER A 119 1.95 18.99 2.82
C SER A 119 0.96 19.50 1.77
N GLN A 120 1.43 19.74 0.54
CA GLN A 120 0.55 20.10 -0.59
C GLN A 120 -0.49 19.01 -0.85
N ARG A 121 -0.07 17.74 -0.94
CA ARG A 121 -1.01 16.62 -1.11
C ARG A 121 -2.03 16.51 0.03
N LYS A 122 -1.61 16.80 1.26
CA LYS A 122 -2.51 16.80 2.42
C LYS A 122 -3.54 17.92 2.33
N LEU A 123 -3.12 19.11 1.91
CA LEU A 123 -4.00 20.24 1.63
C LEU A 123 -5.01 19.87 0.54
N ASP A 124 -4.54 19.40 -0.63
CA ASP A 124 -5.41 18.99 -1.74
C ASP A 124 -6.43 17.93 -1.29
N PHE A 125 -5.97 16.93 -0.52
CA PHE A 125 -6.85 15.88 0.00
C PHE A 125 -7.93 16.41 0.95
N LEU A 126 -7.57 17.31 1.86
CA LEU A 126 -8.52 17.90 2.80
C LEU A 126 -9.51 18.85 2.12
N GLU A 127 -9.09 19.55 1.05
CA GLU A 127 -9.99 20.38 0.25
C GLU A 127 -11.00 19.54 -0.54
N ASP A 128 -10.55 18.42 -1.12
CA ASP A 128 -11.41 17.57 -1.95
C ASP A 128 -12.34 16.66 -1.13
N LEU A 129 -11.86 16.14 0.01
CA LEU A 129 -12.50 15.02 0.72
C LEU A 129 -12.65 15.25 2.23
N GLY A 130 -12.14 16.36 2.76
CA GLY A 130 -12.24 16.67 4.18
C GLY A 130 -13.69 16.84 4.61
N THR A 131 -14.06 16.18 5.71
CA THR A 131 -15.43 16.28 6.26
C THR A 131 -15.59 17.42 7.26
N ASP A 132 -14.49 18.08 7.63
CA ASP A 132 -14.45 19.17 8.61
C ASP A 132 -13.54 20.32 8.14
N VAL A 133 -14.13 21.50 7.97
CA VAL A 133 -13.39 22.71 7.55
C VAL A 133 -12.46 23.21 8.66
N GLU A 134 -12.73 22.92 9.94
CA GLU A 134 -11.79 23.24 11.01
C GLU A 134 -10.55 22.35 10.98
N ALA A 135 -10.70 21.10 10.51
CA ALA A 135 -9.57 20.20 10.29
C ALA A 135 -8.62 20.73 9.21
N LEU A 136 -9.10 21.47 8.20
CA LEU A 136 -8.23 22.18 7.24
C LEU A 136 -7.34 23.19 7.96
N VAL A 137 -7.93 24.05 8.80
CA VAL A 137 -7.19 25.13 9.49
C VAL A 137 -6.21 24.59 10.53
N LEU A 138 -6.59 23.53 11.27
CA LEU A 138 -5.76 22.92 12.32
C LEU A 138 -4.66 21.99 11.81
N ASN A 139 -4.84 21.32 10.65
CA ASN A 139 -3.88 20.33 10.15
C ASN A 139 -2.88 20.88 9.13
N LEU A 140 -2.97 22.18 8.81
CA LEU A 140 -2.06 22.89 7.90
C LEU A 140 -0.77 23.38 8.59
N PHE A 141 -0.73 23.43 9.92
CA PHE A 141 0.38 23.96 10.72
C PHE A 141 0.89 22.95 11.74
#